data_AF-A0A165PB06-F1
#
_entry.id   AF-A0A165PB06-F1
#
_cell.length_a   1.000
_cell.length_b   1.000
_cell.length_c   1.000
_cell.angle_alpha   90.00
_cell.angle_beta   90.00
_cell.angle_gamma   90.00
#
_symmetry.space_group_name_H-M   'P 1'
#
loop_
_entity.id
_entity.type
_entity.pdbx_description
1 polymer ?
#
loop_
_entity_poly.entity_id
_entity_poly.type
_entity_poly.pdbx_seq_one_letter_code
_entity_poly.pdbx_strand_id
1 'polypeptide(L)'
;MSARPPPVGRAGRKVSVTANTFSLSWRDDAEGFYHYDAIEVIGATKPPSRKKAYEIVTRTQTDNPHIFTARAGFDGNKNLW
;
A
#
# COMPACT_ATOMS: atom_id res chain seq x y z
N MET A 1 6.53 -22.00 12.00
CA MET A 1 6.91 -22.69 10.75
C MET A 1 5.64 -22.92 9.95
N SER A 2 5.48 -22.31 8.77
CA SER A 2 4.32 -22.60 7.91
C SER A 2 4.54 -23.93 7.18
N ALA A 3 3.54 -24.81 7.21
CA ALA A 3 3.61 -26.08 6.49
C ALA A 3 3.54 -25.83 4.97
N ARG A 4 4.32 -26.59 4.20
CA ARG A 4 4.30 -26.53 2.73
C ARG A 4 2.93 -26.95 2.21
N PRO A 5 2.39 -26.31 1.15
CA PRO A 5 1.12 -26.74 0.56
C PRO A 5 1.18 -28.20 0.09
N PRO A 6 0.07 -28.95 0.21
CA PRO A 6 0.00 -30.31 -0.30
C PRO A 6 0.08 -30.32 -1.85
N PRO A 7 0.36 -31.49 -2.45
CA PRO A 7 0.39 -31.64 -3.90
C PRO A 7 -0.95 -31.27 -4.55
N VAL A 8 -0.89 -30.73 -5.78
CA VAL A 8 -2.08 -30.38 -6.56
C VAL A 8 -2.86 -31.64 -6.94
N GLY A 9 -4.20 -31.60 -6.78
CA GLY A 9 -5.10 -32.69 -7.15
C GLY A 9 -5.06 -33.03 -8.64
N ARG A 10 -5.20 -34.32 -8.97
CA ARG A 10 -5.08 -34.84 -10.35
C ARG A 10 -6.36 -35.45 -10.93
N ALA A 11 -7.38 -35.68 -10.11
CA ALA A 11 -8.63 -36.29 -10.54
C ALA A 11 -9.55 -35.27 -11.22
N GLY A 12 -10.29 -35.70 -12.24
CA GLY A 12 -11.27 -34.89 -12.95
C GLY A 12 -10.81 -34.39 -14.33
N ARG A 13 -11.78 -33.89 -15.12
CA ARG A 13 -11.53 -33.29 -16.43
C ARG A 13 -11.00 -31.87 -16.26
N LYS A 14 -9.96 -31.51 -17.02
CA LYS A 14 -9.41 -30.15 -17.03
C LYS A 14 -10.42 -29.16 -17.61
N VAL A 15 -10.55 -28.02 -16.96
CA VAL A 15 -11.38 -26.88 -17.40
C VAL A 15 -10.54 -25.62 -17.39
N SER A 16 -10.79 -24.72 -18.34
CA SER A 16 -10.17 -23.39 -18.35
C SER A 16 -11.08 -22.43 -17.60
N VAL A 17 -10.52 -21.72 -16.62
CA VAL A 17 -11.25 -20.74 -15.81
C VAL A 17 -10.59 -19.38 -15.94
N THR A 18 -11.40 -18.33 -16.00
CA THR A 18 -10.91 -16.96 -15.86
C THR A 18 -11.24 -16.51 -14.45
N ALA A 19 -10.22 -16.14 -13.69
CA ALA A 19 -10.37 -15.60 -12.33
C ALA A 19 -10.23 -14.08 -12.35
N ASN A 20 -10.84 -13.40 -11.39
CA ASN A 20 -10.62 -11.97 -11.14
C ASN A 20 -9.28 -11.74 -10.39
N THR A 21 -8.22 -12.38 -10.86
CA THR A 21 -6.88 -12.31 -10.29
C THR A 21 -5.93 -11.81 -11.37
N PHE A 22 -5.24 -10.73 -11.05
CA PHE A 22 -4.30 -10.09 -11.97
C PHE A 22 -2.88 -10.38 -11.50
N SER A 23 -2.02 -10.81 -12.44
CA SER A 23 -0.60 -10.97 -12.15
C SER A 23 0.06 -9.59 -12.13
N LEU A 24 0.70 -9.26 -11.02
CA LEU A 24 1.48 -8.03 -10.87
C LEU A 24 2.96 -8.35 -11.01
N SER A 25 3.66 -7.57 -11.82
CA SER A 25 5.12 -7.64 -11.97
C SER A 25 5.74 -6.38 -11.39
N TRP A 26 6.71 -6.54 -10.50
CA TRP A 26 7.49 -5.44 -9.95
C TRP A 26 8.79 -5.30 -10.73
N ARG A 27 9.31 -4.08 -10.79
CA ARG A 27 10.62 -3.81 -11.37
C ARG A 27 11.67 -4.11 -10.30
N ASP A 28 12.48 -5.14 -10.53
CA ASP A 28 13.58 -5.50 -9.61
C ASP A 28 14.66 -4.41 -9.55
N ASP A 29 14.68 -3.49 -10.53
CA ASP A 29 15.57 -2.33 -10.64
C ASP A 29 14.95 -1.02 -10.11
N ALA A 30 13.74 -1.05 -9.56
CA ALA A 30 13.13 0.16 -9.00
C ALA A 30 13.96 0.63 -7.80
N GLU A 31 14.51 1.85 -7.90
CA GLU A 31 15.09 2.58 -6.76
C GLU A 31 14.14 2.46 -5.57
N GLY A 32 14.70 2.06 -4.42
CA GLY A 32 13.94 1.55 -3.29
C GLY A 32 12.77 2.44 -2.86
N PHE A 33 11.71 1.80 -2.38
CA PHE A 33 10.63 2.52 -1.71
C PHE A 33 11.14 3.07 -0.38
N TYR A 34 11.06 4.39 -0.22
CA TYR A 34 11.35 5.02 1.06
C TYR A 34 10.09 4.97 1.92
N HIS A 35 10.25 4.69 3.21
CA HIS A 35 9.15 4.70 4.16
C HIS A 35 9.37 5.84 5.15
N TYR A 36 8.31 6.60 5.41
CA TYR A 36 8.30 7.73 6.33
C TYR A 36 7.13 7.62 7.31
N ASP A 37 7.39 7.99 8.56
CA ASP A 37 6.33 8.19 9.56
C ASP A 37 5.66 9.55 9.33
N ALA A 38 4.45 9.52 8.78
CA ALA A 38 3.80 10.68 8.17
C ALA A 38 2.98 11.54 9.13
N ILE A 39 2.46 10.95 10.21
CA ILE A 39 1.53 11.62 11.11
C ILE A 39 2.00 11.51 12.55
N GLU A 40 2.53 12.63 13.04
CA GLU A 40 2.54 12.97 14.45
C GLU A 40 1.83 14.32 14.59
N VAL A 41 0.55 14.30 14.99
CA VAL A 41 -0.19 15.55 15.20
C VAL A 41 0.25 16.14 16.54
N ILE A 42 1.25 17.02 16.49
CA ILE A 42 1.79 17.71 17.68
C ILE A 42 0.64 18.45 18.38
N GLY A 43 0.38 18.10 19.64
CA GLY A 43 -0.64 18.74 20.47
C GLY A 43 -2.06 18.14 20.39
N ALA A 44 -2.29 17.09 19.59
CA ALA A 44 -3.57 16.39 19.59
C ALA A 44 -3.66 15.37 20.73
N THR A 45 -4.72 15.44 21.54
CA THR A 45 -4.99 14.49 22.62
C THR A 45 -5.41 13.11 22.11
N LYS A 46 -5.86 13.03 20.85
CA LYS A 46 -6.27 11.81 20.16
C LYS A 46 -5.84 11.88 18.69
N PRO A 47 -5.47 10.75 18.07
CA PRO A 47 -5.16 10.73 16.65
C PRO A 47 -6.38 11.16 15.81
N PRO A 48 -6.16 11.83 14.67
CA PRO A 48 -7.23 12.21 13.77
C PRO A 48 -7.94 10.97 13.20
N SER A 49 -9.20 11.12 12.78
CA SER A 49 -9.88 10.06 12.05
C SER A 49 -9.16 9.77 10.73
N ARG A 50 -9.24 8.52 10.23
CA ARG A 50 -8.61 8.13 8.96
C ARG A 50 -8.97 9.05 7.79
N LYS A 51 -10.24 9.49 7.72
CA LYS A 51 -10.71 10.46 6.72
C LYS A 51 -9.97 11.78 6.84
N LYS A 52 -9.83 12.31 8.06
CA LYS A 52 -9.13 13.58 8.29
C LYS A 52 -7.63 13.46 8.04
N ALA A 53 -7.03 12.33 8.38
CA ALA A 53 -5.64 12.01 8.07
C ALA A 53 -5.37 12.06 6.55
N TYR A 54 -6.24 11.42 5.75
CA TYR A 54 -6.14 11.51 4.28
C TYR A 54 -6.28 12.93 3.77
N GLU A 55 -7.23 13.70 4.29
CA GLU A 55 -7.43 15.10 3.90
C GLU A 55 -6.18 15.95 4.18
N ILE A 56 -5.58 15.80 5.37
CA ILE A 56 -4.36 16.51 5.76
C ILE A 56 -3.21 16.14 4.82
N VAL A 57 -2.94 14.85 4.61
CA VAL A 57 -1.82 14.41 3.78
C VAL A 57 -2.03 14.81 2.32
N THR A 58 -3.23 14.61 1.77
CA THR A 58 -3.56 15.02 0.39
C THR A 58 -3.35 16.51 0.20
N ARG A 59 -3.80 17.34 1.16
CA ARG A 59 -3.60 18.79 1.10
C ARG A 59 -2.12 19.15 1.19
N THR A 60 -1.39 18.52 2.09
CA THR A 60 0.05 18.74 2.29
C THR A 60 0.86 18.37 1.04
N GLN A 61 0.53 17.25 0.38
CA GLN A 61 1.11 16.84 -0.89
C GLN A 61 0.81 17.85 -2.01
N THR A 62 -0.44 18.33 -2.08
CA THR A 62 -0.87 19.31 -3.10
C THR A 62 -0.18 20.66 -2.93
N ASP A 63 -0.03 21.12 -1.69
CA ASP A 63 0.57 22.43 -1.38
C ASP A 63 2.11 22.39 -1.47
N ASN A 64 2.75 21.21 -1.42
CA ASN A 64 4.21 21.06 -1.40
C ASN A 64 4.74 20.08 -2.48
N PRO A 65 4.50 20.34 -3.78
CA PRO A 65 4.88 19.44 -4.87
C PRO A 65 6.40 19.26 -5.05
N HIS A 66 7.21 20.10 -4.40
CA HIS A 66 8.67 20.01 -4.41
C HIS A 66 9.22 19.02 -3.37
N ILE A 67 8.42 18.65 -2.36
CA ILE A 67 8.78 17.69 -1.31
C ILE A 67 8.26 16.30 -1.67
N PHE A 68 7.01 16.23 -2.14
CA PHE A 68 6.35 14.97 -2.42
C PHE A 68 6.51 14.59 -3.89
N THR A 69 6.86 13.33 -4.14
CA THR A 69 6.76 12.78 -5.49
C THR A 69 5.29 12.56 -5.84
N ALA A 70 4.95 12.63 -7.14
CA ALA A 70 3.59 12.39 -7.62
C ALA A 70 3.06 10.96 -7.32
N ARG A 71 3.92 10.05 -6.83
CA ARG A 71 3.58 8.67 -6.51
C ARG A 71 3.54 8.40 -5.01
N ALA A 72 3.66 9.44 -4.18
CA ALA A 72 3.67 9.28 -2.74
C ALA A 72 2.32 8.72 -2.23
N GLY A 73 2.35 7.57 -1.58
CA GLY A 73 1.19 6.83 -1.09
C GLY A 73 1.06 6.89 0.42
N PHE A 74 -0.15 7.09 0.94
CA PHE A 74 -0.43 7.16 2.37
C PHE A 74 -1.48 6.12 2.80
N ASP A 75 -1.25 5.43 3.92
CA ASP A 75 -2.16 4.37 4.40
C ASP A 75 -3.38 4.88 5.16
N GLY A 76 -3.46 6.18 5.44
CA GLY A 76 -4.53 6.77 6.25
C GLY A 76 -4.23 6.81 7.75
N ASN A 77 -3.06 6.33 8.18
CA ASN A 77 -2.66 6.28 9.58
C ASN A 77 -1.29 6.94 9.79
N LYS A 78 -0.19 6.21 9.57
CA LYS A 78 1.16 6.67 9.90
C LYS A 78 2.17 6.43 8.79
N ASN A 79 1.83 5.67 7.77
CA ASN A 79 2.82 5.21 6.81
C ASN A 79 2.67 5.99 5.50
N LEU A 80 3.75 6.66 5.11
CA LEU A 80 3.91 7.28 3.80
C LEU A 80 5.04 6.57 3.06
N TRP A 81 4.82 6.28 1.78
CA TRP A 81 5.79 5.71 0.84
C TRP A 81 5.93 6.57 -0.39
#